data_AF-A0A5K0X8M5-F1
#
_entry.id   AF-A0A5K0X8M5-F1
#
_cell.length_a   1.000
_cell.length_b   1.000
_cell.length_c   1.000
_cell.angle_alpha   90.00
_cell.angle_beta   90.00
_cell.angle_gamma   90.00
#
_symmetry.space_group_name_H-M   'P 1'
#
loop_
_entity.id
_entity.type
_entity.pdbx_description
1 polymer ?
#
loop_
_entity_poly.entity_id
_entity_poly.type
_entity_poly.pdbx_seq_one_letter_code
_entity_poly.pdbx_strand_id
1 'polypeptide(L)' 'MALLCVPLVGASVDQMLQDRDKAKEGGADLVEFRVDYLKSFQPRQDLGVLLRDKKLPAIVTY' A
#
# COMPACT_ATOMS: atom_id res chain seq x y z
N MET A 1 -22.31 -1.96 8.12
CA MET A 1 -20.97 -2.56 8.16
C MET A 1 -20.00 -1.60 7.50
N ALA A 2 -18.81 -1.38 8.06
CA ALA A 2 -17.76 -0.54 7.48
C ALA A 2 -16.52 -1.40 7.23
N LEU A 3 -15.68 -1.00 6.26
CA LEU A 3 -14.39 -1.65 5.99
C LEU A 3 -13.26 -0.91 6.73
N LEU A 4 -12.30 -1.66 7.26
CA LEU A 4 -11.08 -1.11 7.86
C LEU A 4 -10.01 -0.88 6.79
N CYS A 5 -9.80 0.38 6.43
CA CYS A 5 -8.75 0.82 5.51
C CYS A 5 -7.52 1.31 6.29
N VAL A 6 -6.33 0.76 5.98
CA VAL A 6 -5.08 1.18 6.61
C VAL A 6 -4.23 1.98 5.62
N PRO A 7 -3.88 3.25 5.94
CA PRO A 7 -2.97 4.04 5.11
C PRO A 7 -1.53 3.56 5.29
N LEU A 8 -0.85 3.34 4.18
CA LEU A 8 0.56 2.97 4.10
C LEU A 8 1.34 4.21 3.66
N VAL A 9 2.28 4.64 4.49
CA VAL A 9 3.04 5.91 4.36
C VAL A 9 4.56 5.68 4.34
N GLY A 10 4.99 4.48 3.92
CA GLY A 10 6.38 4.08 3.83
C GLY A 10 7.18 4.96 2.86
N ALA A 11 8.45 5.23 3.17
CA ALA A 11 9.31 6.07 2.34
C ALA A 11 9.87 5.35 1.09
N SER A 12 9.67 4.04 0.97
CA SER A 12 10.10 3.19 -0.15
C SER A 12 9.05 2.14 -0.49
N VAL A 13 9.10 1.60 -1.71
CA VAL A 13 8.21 0.53 -2.17
C VAL A 13 8.32 -0.73 -1.30
N ASP A 14 9.54 -1.13 -0.94
CA ASP A 14 9.76 -2.29 -0.08
C ASP A 14 9.12 -2.11 1.30
N GLN A 15 9.20 -0.91 1.87
CA GLN A 15 8.54 -0.61 3.14
C GLN A 15 7.02 -0.68 3.01
N MET A 16 6.45 -0.12 1.95
CA MET A 16 5.01 -0.20 1.67
C MET A 16 4.51 -1.64 1.55
N LEU A 17 5.30 -2.53 0.92
CA LEU A 17 4.96 -3.95 0.81
C LEU A 17 4.98 -4.67 2.17
N GLN A 18 5.98 -4.40 3.00
CA GLN A 18 6.04 -4.94 4.37
C GLN A 18 4.90 -4.42 5.23
N ASP A 19 4.55 -3.14 5.11
CA ASP A 19 3.48 -2.52 5.89
C ASP A 19 2.10 -3.06 5.47
N ARG A 20 1.89 -3.35 4.18
CA ARG A 20 0.69 -4.06 3.70
C ARG A 20 0.56 -5.45 4.34
N ASP A 21 1.66 -6.19 4.40
CA ASP A 21 1.65 -7.54 4.98
C ASP A 21 1.30 -7.48 6.48
N LYS A 22 1.88 -6.52 7.22
CA LYS A 22 1.50 -6.25 8.62
C LYS A 22 0.05 -5.80 8.77
N ALA A 23 -0.46 -4.96 7.87
CA ALA A 23 -1.85 -4.50 7.90
C ALA A 23 -2.82 -5.69 7.71
N LYS A 24 -2.49 -6.61 6.80
CA LYS A 24 -3.25 -7.85 6.61
C LYS A 24 -3.24 -8.73 7.86
N GLU A 25 -2.07 -8.96 8.45
CA GLU A 25 -1.93 -9.71 9.70
C GLU A 25 -2.70 -9.04 10.86
N GLY A 26 -2.81 -7.71 10.84
CA GLY A 26 -3.58 -6.90 11.78
C GLY A 26 -5.08 -6.84 11.50
N GLY A 27 -5.60 -7.52 10.47
CA GLY A 27 -7.03 -7.60 10.17
C GLY A 27 -7.58 -6.46 9.31
N ALA A 28 -6.75 -5.75 8.54
CA ALA A 28 -7.22 -4.76 7.57
C ALA A 28 -8.02 -5.42 6.45
N ASP A 29 -9.13 -4.78 6.05
CA ASP A 29 -9.94 -5.21 4.90
C ASP A 29 -9.36 -4.69 3.58
N LEU A 30 -8.68 -3.54 3.61
CA LEU A 30 -8.00 -2.92 2.48
C LEU A 30 -6.86 -2.00 2.93
N VAL A 31 -6.01 -1.62 1.98
CA VAL A 31 -4.93 -0.65 2.20
C VAL A 31 -5.06 0.56 1.29
N GLU A 32 -4.57 1.70 1.75
CA GLU A 32 -4.37 2.89 0.93
C GLU A 32 -2.86 3.13 0.76
N PHE A 33 -2.35 3.05 -0.46
CA PHE A 33 -0.98 3.44 -0.76
C PHE A 33 -0.92 4.96 -0.93
N ARG A 34 -0.34 5.66 0.05
CA ARG A 34 -0.02 7.09 -0.01
C ARG A 34 1.29 7.30 -0.77
N VAL A 35 1.20 7.33 -2.09
CA VAL A 35 2.39 7.37 -2.96
C VAL A 35 3.14 8.71 -2.88
N ASP A 36 2.50 9.74 -2.34
CA ASP A 36 3.10 11.03 -2.01
C ASP A 36 4.17 10.96 -0.90
N TYR A 37 4.21 9.88 -0.12
CA TYR A 37 5.25 9.65 0.89
C TYR A 37 6.51 8.96 0.35
N LEU A 38 6.47 8.44 -0.88
CA LEU A 38 7.62 7.78 -1.51
C LEU A 38 8.67 8.80 -1.97
N LYS A 39 9.91 8.65 -1.48
CA LYS A 39 10.99 9.63 -1.77
C LYS A 39 11.41 9.70 -3.23
N SER A 40 11.27 8.60 -3.98
CA SER A 40 11.69 8.48 -5.38
C SER A 40 10.65 7.71 -6.19
N PHE A 41 9.41 8.16 -6.15
CA PHE A 41 8.30 7.47 -6.80
C PHE A 41 8.43 7.46 -8.33
N GLN A 42 8.47 6.26 -8.91
CA GLN A 42 8.43 6.01 -10.35
C GLN A 42 7.08 5.38 -10.71
N PRO A 43 6.05 6.17 -11.10
CA PRO A 43 4.66 5.73 -11.08
C PRO A 43 4.41 4.41 -11.81
N ARG A 44 4.93 4.25 -13.03
CA ARG A 44 4.68 3.04 -13.84
C ARG A 44 5.36 1.80 -13.27
N GLN A 45 6.57 1.94 -12.75
CA GLN A 45 7.34 0.84 -12.18
C GLN A 45 6.78 0.46 -10.81
N ASP A 46 6.65 1.44 -9.93
CA ASP A 46 6.32 1.23 -8.52
C ASP A 46 4.86 0.80 -8.35
N LEU A 47 3.90 1.40 -9.07
CA LEU A 47 2.51 0.89 -9.05
C LEU A 47 2.45 -0.54 -9.60
N GLY A 48 3.26 -0.84 -10.61
CA GLY A 48 3.38 -2.19 -11.16
C GLY A 48 3.92 -3.21 -10.14
N VAL A 49 4.70 -2.77 -9.14
CA VAL A 49 5.19 -3.61 -8.05
C VAL A 49 4.16 -3.67 -6.91
N LEU A 50 3.67 -2.52 -6.43
CA LEU A 50 2.73 -2.40 -5.31
C LEU A 50 1.41 -3.15 -5.56
N LEU A 51 0.89 -3.11 -6.79
CA LEU A 51 -0.40 -3.71 -7.16
C LEU A 51 -0.29 -5.13 -7.72
N ARG A 52 0.93 -5.66 -7.91
CA ARG A 52 1.13 -7.01 -8.48
C ARG A 52 0.60 -8.10 -7.57
N ASP A 53 0.89 -7.97 -6.29
CA ASP A 53 0.56 -8.97 -5.27
C ASP A 53 -0.74 -8.57 -4.58
N LYS A 54 -1.85 -9.17 -5.04
CA LYS A 54 -3.24 -8.80 -4.67
C LYS A 54 -3.64 -9.34 -3.29
N LYS A 55 -2.79 -9.20 -2.27
CA LYS A 55 -3.04 -9.72 -0.91
C LYS A 55 -4.21 -9.05 -0.21
N LEU A 56 -4.43 -7.76 -0.48
CA LEU A 56 -5.54 -6.94 -0.03
C LEU A 56 -6.00 -6.04 -1.20
N PRO A 57 -7.29 -5.66 -1.27
CA PRO A 57 -7.73 -4.54 -2.08
C PRO A 57 -6.93 -3.28 -1.76
N ALA A 58 -6.65 -2.47 -2.77
CA ALA A 58 -5.81 -1.29 -2.63
C ALA A 58 -6.46 -0.05 -3.24
N ILE A 59 -6.40 1.06 -2.51
CA ILE A 59 -6.62 2.42 -3.00
C ILE A 59 -5.25 3.06 -3.22
N VAL A 60 -5.09 3.82 -4.30
CA VAL A 60 -3.87 4.59 -4.55
C VAL A 60 -4.26 6.06 -4.46
N THR A 61 -3.59 6.78 -3.57
CA THR A 61 -3.81 8.20 -3.32
C THR A 61 -2.47 8.93 -3.45
N TYR A 62 -2.49 10.04 -4.19
CA TYR A 62 -1.36 10.93 -4.41
C TYR A 62 -1.69 12.27 -3.74
#